data_AF-A0A349WI26-F1
#
_entry.id   AF-A0A349WI26-F1
#
_cell.length_a   1.000
_cell.length_b   1.000
_cell.length_c   1.000
_cell.angle_alpha   90.00
_cell.angle_beta   90.00
_cell.angle_gamma   90.00
#
_symmetry.space_group_name_H-M   'P 1'
#
loop_
_entity.id
_entity.type
_entity.pdbx_description
1 polymer ?
#
loop_
_entity_poly.entity_id
_entity_poly.type
_entity_poly.pdbx_seq_one_letter_code
_entity_poly.pdbx_strand_id
1 'polypeptide(L)'
;VLANYSDGTTRDITPLAVFQSSNDVSASIDEKGMVTSGTRGEAFIMARFNIFTVGVPVVVIPEDLDYQRPKLPTNNYIDTLVQNKLHKLRMTPSELCSDEVFLRRVFLDITGLLPKKEDAKAFLVNQSPNKRSELIDQLLEKKEFTELWVMKFAELLQIKTDDNQGMSYKATLLYFNWLKDRIANNVPMDQIVQDLLTSKGGTFTHPSTNFYQVERDNLKITENVAQVFMGMRIQCAQCHNHPFDRWTQDEYYSFASFFSQVGRKRGADPRENIIYNRKSGEINHPVHKKPMPPKFLGDEAPEIPKGADRREILAEWLASPKNPFFARNLSNLVWAHFFGQGIIEPVDDVRISNPPSNPELLDQLSSKFTEYNYDFKKLVRDVCNSRTYQLSSKTNVSNQSDTRNFARAHLRRIRAEVLLDVISQATETKNKFQGLPLGAKAIQIADGRVSNYFLTTFGRAKRETVCSCEVVMEPSLSQALHLLNGDTTNKRIAQGKVISNRLKEGMKPHEIIEELYLRCFSREPRAAEKENLLASLDLENPDEGLEDIFWALLNSKEFIFNH
;
A
#
# COMPACT_ATOMS: atom_id res chain seq x y z
N VAL A 1 32.40 18.52 4.97
CA VAL A 1 31.28 18.49 5.95
C VAL A 1 31.68 19.36 7.13
N LEU A 2 30.90 20.38 7.44
CA LEU A 2 31.15 21.29 8.56
C LEU A 2 30.19 20.97 9.71
N ALA A 3 30.72 20.86 10.93
CA ALA A 3 29.95 20.70 12.15
C ALA A 3 29.96 22.01 12.95
N ASN A 4 28.77 22.46 13.38
CA ASN A 4 28.60 23.60 14.30
C ASN A 4 28.42 23.07 15.72
N TYR A 5 29.26 23.50 16.64
CA TYR A 5 29.27 23.06 18.04
C TYR A 5 28.51 24.06 18.92
N SER A 6 28.04 23.58 20.09
CA SER A 6 27.30 24.41 21.06
C SER A 6 28.12 25.55 21.66
N ASP A 7 29.45 25.49 21.57
CA ASP A 7 30.37 26.57 21.93
C ASP A 7 30.48 27.67 20.85
N GLY A 8 29.71 27.55 19.76
CA GLY A 8 29.71 28.47 18.63
C GLY A 8 30.81 28.22 17.60
N THR A 9 31.68 27.23 17.80
CA THR A 9 32.76 26.92 16.84
C THR A 9 32.24 26.08 15.67
N THR A 10 32.85 26.25 14.50
CA THR A 10 32.64 25.41 13.31
C THR A 10 33.92 24.65 12.99
N ARG A 11 33.83 23.35 12.73
CA ARG A 11 34.99 22.52 12.36
C ARG A 11 34.70 21.70 11.12
N ASP A 12 35.72 21.49 10.30
CA ASP A 12 35.68 20.49 9.24
C ASP A 12 35.83 19.10 9.87
N ILE A 13 34.77 18.30 9.72
CA ILE A 13 34.70 16.92 10.22
C ILE A 13 34.65 15.91 9.07
N THR A 14 34.95 16.31 7.84
CA THR A 14 34.97 15.43 6.65
C THR A 14 35.74 14.14 6.92
N PRO A 15 36.96 14.15 7.52
CA PRO A 15 37.71 12.92 7.78
C PRO A 15 37.09 12.00 8.85
N LEU A 16 36.11 12.50 9.60
CA LEU A 16 35.40 11.78 10.66
C LEU A 16 33.98 11.38 10.24
N ALA A 17 33.52 11.85 9.09
CA ALA A 17 32.21 11.56 8.57
C ALA A 17 32.22 10.25 7.76
N VAL A 18 31.13 9.50 7.84
CA VAL A 18 30.87 8.35 6.98
C VAL A 18 30.01 8.80 5.81
N PHE A 19 30.49 8.57 4.59
CA PHE A 19 29.77 8.90 3.36
C PHE A 19 29.12 7.67 2.75
N GLN A 20 27.91 7.84 2.21
CA GLN A 20 27.17 6.78 1.52
C GLN A 20 26.33 7.36 0.39
N SER A 21 26.16 6.59 -0.69
CA SER A 21 25.21 6.90 -1.76
C SER A 21 24.01 5.97 -1.68
N SER A 22 22.81 6.49 -1.96
CA SER A 22 21.64 5.64 -2.18
C SER A 22 21.61 4.96 -3.54
N ASN A 23 22.47 5.37 -4.49
CA ASN A 23 22.51 4.86 -5.85
C ASN A 23 23.89 5.11 -6.48
N ASP A 24 24.83 4.21 -6.22
CA ASP A 24 26.20 4.29 -6.75
C ASP A 24 26.26 4.20 -8.28
N VAL A 25 25.23 3.64 -8.94
CA VAL A 25 25.16 3.54 -10.40
C VAL A 25 24.93 4.90 -11.05
N SER A 26 24.24 5.81 -10.36
CA SER A 26 24.05 7.19 -10.84
C SER A 26 25.08 8.14 -10.25
N ALA A 27 25.38 8.06 -8.96
CA ALA A 27 26.42 8.88 -8.34
C ALA A 27 27.02 8.13 -7.14
N SER A 28 28.28 7.72 -7.26
CA SER A 28 29.04 7.10 -6.18
C SER A 28 29.76 8.16 -5.35
N ILE A 29 30.08 7.83 -4.09
CA ILE A 29 30.87 8.70 -3.21
C ILE A 29 31.99 7.92 -2.53
N ASP A 30 33.18 8.50 -2.47
CA ASP A 30 34.32 7.91 -1.78
C ASP A 30 34.42 8.33 -0.30
N GLU A 31 35.36 7.73 0.43
CA GLU A 31 35.60 8.01 1.86
C GLU A 31 36.05 9.46 2.13
N LYS A 32 36.51 10.19 1.11
CA LYS A 32 36.91 11.61 1.21
C LYS A 32 35.75 12.56 0.91
N GLY A 33 34.58 12.02 0.56
CA GLY A 33 33.39 12.78 0.21
C GLY A 33 33.35 13.26 -1.24
N MET A 34 34.18 12.71 -2.13
CA MET A 34 34.16 13.05 -3.56
C MET A 34 33.07 12.27 -4.27
N VAL A 35 32.15 12.98 -4.94
CA VAL A 35 31.05 12.39 -5.70
C VAL A 35 31.43 12.24 -7.16
N THR A 36 31.26 11.04 -7.72
CA THR A 36 31.53 10.75 -9.14
C THR A 36 30.22 10.44 -9.86
N SER A 37 29.95 11.14 -10.97
CA SER A 37 28.77 10.89 -11.80
C SER A 37 28.91 9.61 -12.62
N GLY A 38 27.87 8.79 -12.63
CA GLY A 38 27.72 7.60 -13.45
C GLY A 38 26.63 7.76 -14.50
N THR A 39 25.67 6.84 -14.50
CA THR A 39 24.54 6.85 -15.44
C THR A 39 23.46 7.87 -15.07
N ARG A 40 22.63 8.26 -16.05
CA ARG A 40 21.48 9.15 -15.81
C ARG A 40 20.60 8.62 -14.69
N GLY A 41 20.30 9.47 -13.73
CA GLY A 41 19.42 9.16 -12.63
C GLY A 41 19.63 10.10 -11.46
N GLU A 42 19.31 9.60 -10.27
CA GLU A 42 19.50 10.36 -9.04
C GLU A 42 20.07 9.49 -7.95
N ALA A 43 20.83 10.12 -7.07
CA ALA A 43 21.34 9.53 -5.84
C ALA A 43 21.12 10.51 -4.70
N PHE A 44 20.93 9.99 -3.51
CA PHE A 44 21.01 10.76 -2.29
C PHE A 44 22.35 10.49 -1.64
N ILE A 45 23.16 11.54 -1.54
CA ILE A 45 24.49 11.47 -0.93
C ILE A 45 24.36 11.84 0.53
N MET A 46 24.75 10.93 1.40
CA MET A 46 24.63 11.06 2.84
C MET A 46 26.00 11.25 3.49
N ALA A 47 26.06 12.10 4.51
CA ALA A 47 27.17 12.20 5.44
C ALA A 47 26.66 11.99 6.87
N ARG A 48 27.30 11.09 7.60
CA ARG A 48 26.97 10.75 8.99
C ARG A 48 28.12 11.04 9.93
N PHE A 49 27.83 11.72 11.02
CA PHE A 49 28.77 11.96 12.12
C PHE A 49 28.03 11.93 13.47
N ASN A 50 28.39 10.99 14.35
CA ASN A 50 27.69 10.75 15.61
C ASN A 50 26.17 10.49 15.35
N ILE A 51 25.26 11.20 16.05
CA ILE A 51 23.81 11.13 15.84
C ILE A 51 23.32 11.99 14.66
N PHE A 52 24.21 12.76 14.02
CA PHE A 52 23.83 13.65 12.93
C PHE A 52 23.96 12.93 11.59
N THR A 53 22.87 12.94 10.85
CA THR A 53 22.81 12.45 9.48
C THR A 53 22.27 13.58 8.62
N VAL A 54 23.04 13.97 7.60
CA VAL A 54 22.62 14.94 6.59
C VAL A 54 22.75 14.30 5.22
N GLY A 55 21.93 14.73 4.26
CA GLY A 55 22.12 14.30 2.90
C GLY A 55 21.66 15.32 1.88
N VAL A 56 22.17 15.17 0.67
CA VAL A 56 21.99 16.08 -0.45
C VAL A 56 21.55 15.28 -1.67
N PRO A 57 20.47 15.67 -2.36
CA PRO A 57 20.08 15.04 -3.62
C PRO A 57 21.07 15.44 -4.73
N VAL A 58 21.55 14.44 -5.45
CA VAL A 58 22.39 14.59 -6.65
C VAL A 58 21.65 14.02 -7.83
N VAL A 59 21.60 14.78 -8.92
CA VAL A 59 21.00 14.36 -10.18
C VAL A 59 22.10 14.28 -11.23
N VAL A 60 22.17 13.16 -11.93
CA VAL A 60 23.08 12.96 -13.05
C VAL A 60 22.28 12.94 -14.34
N ILE A 61 22.67 13.81 -15.27
CA ILE A 61 22.08 13.94 -16.60
C ILE A 61 23.18 13.75 -17.65
N PRO A 62 22.84 13.23 -18.85
CA PRO A 62 23.82 13.17 -19.93
C PRO A 62 24.19 14.58 -20.43
N GLU A 63 25.47 14.79 -20.73
CA GLU A 63 26.05 16.11 -21.09
C GLU A 63 25.50 16.65 -22.42
N ASP A 64 25.31 15.78 -23.42
CA ASP A 64 24.87 16.15 -24.78
C ASP A 64 23.45 15.66 -25.13
N LEU A 65 22.53 15.68 -24.16
CA LEU A 65 21.16 15.25 -24.41
C LEU A 65 20.34 16.35 -25.11
N ASP A 66 19.94 16.10 -26.36
CA ASP A 66 18.92 16.90 -27.05
C ASP A 66 17.55 16.69 -26.38
N TYR A 67 17.27 17.51 -25.38
CA TYR A 67 16.05 17.45 -24.59
C TYR A 67 15.32 18.78 -24.63
N GLN A 68 14.07 18.73 -25.08
CA GLN A 68 13.11 19.82 -24.92
C GLN A 68 12.02 19.38 -23.95
N ARG A 69 11.66 20.27 -23.01
CA ARG A 69 10.59 19.99 -22.06
C ARG A 69 9.28 19.78 -22.82
N PRO A 70 8.66 18.60 -22.75
CA PRO A 70 7.41 18.36 -23.46
C PRO A 70 6.28 19.20 -22.84
N LYS A 71 5.47 19.84 -23.67
CA LYS A 71 4.27 20.58 -23.26
C LYS A 71 3.10 19.62 -23.15
N LEU A 72 3.01 18.92 -22.03
CA LEU A 72 1.96 17.94 -21.78
C LEU A 72 0.81 18.57 -20.97
N PRO A 73 -0.45 18.18 -21.22
CA PRO A 73 -1.56 18.58 -20.37
C PRO A 73 -1.42 17.99 -18.97
N THR A 74 -1.98 18.68 -17.98
CA THR A 74 -2.07 18.25 -16.58
C THR A 74 -3.53 18.17 -16.18
N ASN A 75 -3.95 17.06 -15.57
CA ASN A 75 -5.31 16.92 -15.02
C ASN A 75 -5.39 17.56 -13.63
N ASN A 76 -4.32 17.46 -12.83
CA ASN A 76 -4.23 18.08 -11.50
C ASN A 76 -2.78 18.36 -11.06
N TYR A 77 -2.61 18.70 -9.77
CA TYR A 77 -1.33 19.04 -9.16
C TYR A 77 -0.30 17.91 -9.20
N ILE A 78 -0.75 16.64 -9.15
CA ILE A 78 0.14 15.46 -9.19
C ILE A 78 0.92 15.48 -10.51
N ASP A 79 0.23 15.72 -11.62
CA ASP A 79 0.85 15.73 -12.93
C ASP A 79 1.89 16.83 -13.06
N THR A 80 1.60 18.00 -12.50
CA THR A 80 2.55 19.13 -12.50
C THR A 80 3.83 18.77 -11.76
N LEU A 81 3.71 18.17 -10.58
CA LEU A 81 4.85 17.83 -9.72
C LEU A 81 5.66 16.65 -10.27
N VAL A 82 5.00 15.65 -10.85
CA VAL A 82 5.67 14.53 -11.53
C VAL A 82 6.37 15.03 -12.79
N GLN A 83 5.72 15.85 -13.63
CA GLN A 83 6.35 16.42 -14.82
C GLN A 83 7.54 17.32 -14.48
N ASN A 84 7.46 18.12 -13.41
CA ASN A 84 8.60 18.90 -12.91
C ASN A 84 9.77 18.00 -12.50
N LYS A 85 9.49 16.88 -11.81
CA LYS A 85 10.52 15.90 -11.45
C LYS A 85 11.17 15.27 -12.67
N LEU A 86 10.37 14.77 -13.62
CA LEU A 86 10.88 14.16 -14.86
C LEU A 86 11.68 15.16 -15.69
N HIS A 87 11.29 16.44 -15.69
CA HIS A 87 12.03 17.50 -16.35
C HIS A 87 13.44 17.71 -15.76
N LYS A 88 13.59 17.67 -14.44
CA LYS A 88 14.90 17.72 -13.76
C LYS A 88 15.79 16.55 -14.20
N LEU A 89 15.19 15.37 -14.44
CA LEU A 89 15.88 14.17 -14.91
C LEU A 89 16.05 14.08 -16.44
N ARG A 90 15.57 15.07 -17.18
CA ARG A 90 15.53 15.07 -18.66
C ARG A 90 14.84 13.82 -19.22
N MET A 91 13.76 13.41 -18.57
CA MET A 91 12.89 12.30 -18.98
C MET A 91 11.55 12.83 -19.48
N THR A 92 10.94 12.06 -20.39
CA THR A 92 9.60 12.28 -20.91
C THR A 92 8.71 11.14 -20.42
N PRO A 93 7.52 11.43 -19.84
CA PRO A 93 6.61 10.37 -19.45
C PRO A 93 6.09 9.60 -20.68
N SER A 94 5.65 8.37 -20.48
CA SER A 94 4.99 7.58 -21.52
C SER A 94 3.68 8.23 -21.99
N GLU A 95 3.13 7.76 -23.10
CA GLU A 95 1.79 8.14 -23.52
C GLU A 95 0.71 7.68 -22.52
N LEU A 96 -0.52 8.18 -22.67
CA LEU A 96 -1.66 7.66 -21.91
C LEU A 96 -1.96 6.21 -22.32
N CYS A 97 -2.43 5.41 -21.36
CA CYS A 97 -2.97 4.10 -21.66
C CYS A 97 -4.32 4.21 -22.39
N SER A 98 -4.68 3.16 -23.14
CA SER A 98 -5.99 3.05 -23.79
C SER A 98 -7.12 2.96 -22.75
N ASP A 99 -8.34 3.19 -23.18
CA ASP A 99 -9.52 3.08 -22.31
C ASP A 99 -9.73 1.67 -21.76
N GLU A 100 -9.42 0.64 -22.54
CA GLU A 100 -9.43 -0.77 -22.12
C GLU A 100 -8.49 -1.01 -20.92
N VAL A 101 -7.26 -0.52 -21.03
CA VAL A 101 -6.25 -0.63 -19.97
C VAL A 101 -6.67 0.17 -18.74
N PHE A 102 -7.11 1.43 -18.94
CA PHE A 102 -7.58 2.28 -17.86
C PHE A 102 -8.74 1.63 -17.09
N LEU A 103 -9.75 1.14 -17.81
CA LEU A 103 -10.94 0.51 -17.26
C LEU A 103 -10.55 -0.69 -16.38
N ARG A 104 -9.74 -1.61 -16.90
CA ARG A 104 -9.32 -2.78 -16.13
C ARG A 104 -8.50 -2.38 -14.90
N ARG A 105 -7.56 -1.43 -15.08
CA ARG A 105 -6.66 -0.97 -14.03
C ARG A 105 -7.42 -0.34 -12.86
N VAL A 106 -8.34 0.57 -13.17
CA VAL A 106 -9.10 1.30 -12.15
C VAL A 106 -10.10 0.40 -11.41
N PHE A 107 -10.71 -0.56 -12.09
CA PHE A 107 -11.57 -1.55 -11.44
C PHE A 107 -10.79 -2.42 -10.47
N LEU A 108 -9.64 -2.96 -10.87
CA LEU A 108 -8.80 -3.78 -10.00
C LEU A 108 -8.27 -2.99 -8.81
N ASP A 109 -7.80 -1.76 -9.04
CA ASP A 109 -7.23 -0.94 -7.97
C ASP A 109 -8.29 -0.42 -7.00
N ILE A 110 -9.47 0.00 -7.47
CA ILE A 110 -10.49 0.59 -6.58
C ILE A 110 -11.35 -0.51 -5.94
N THR A 111 -11.70 -1.57 -6.67
CA THR A 111 -12.70 -2.56 -6.22
C THR A 111 -12.13 -3.95 -5.97
N GLY A 112 -10.91 -4.25 -6.44
CA GLY A 112 -10.36 -5.60 -6.39
C GLY A 112 -11.13 -6.60 -7.27
N LEU A 113 -11.87 -6.13 -8.28
CA LEU A 113 -12.65 -6.96 -9.20
C LEU A 113 -12.43 -6.51 -10.65
N LEU A 114 -12.82 -7.36 -11.60
CA LEU A 114 -12.89 -7.00 -13.03
C LEU A 114 -14.23 -6.31 -13.34
N PRO A 115 -14.29 -5.40 -14.33
CA PRO A 115 -15.56 -4.86 -14.79
C PRO A 115 -16.45 -5.97 -15.33
N LYS A 116 -17.77 -5.81 -15.19
CA LYS A 116 -18.72 -6.69 -15.89
C LYS A 116 -18.68 -6.39 -17.38
N LYS A 117 -19.09 -7.37 -18.19
CA LYS A 117 -19.16 -7.26 -19.66
C LYS A 117 -19.97 -6.04 -20.09
N GLU A 118 -21.10 -5.79 -19.42
CA GLU A 118 -22.00 -4.67 -19.72
C GLU A 118 -21.35 -3.33 -19.39
N ASP A 119 -20.71 -3.23 -18.22
CA ASP A 119 -19.99 -2.03 -17.78
C ASP A 119 -18.83 -1.71 -18.74
N ALA A 120 -18.09 -2.73 -19.17
CA ALA A 120 -16.98 -2.58 -20.12
C ALA A 120 -17.46 -2.07 -21.47
N LYS A 121 -18.50 -2.70 -22.05
CA LYS A 121 -19.08 -2.25 -23.32
C LYS A 121 -19.60 -0.82 -23.23
N ALA A 122 -20.34 -0.49 -22.16
CA ALA A 122 -20.87 0.85 -21.95
C ALA A 122 -19.76 1.92 -21.84
N PHE A 123 -18.66 1.61 -21.14
CA PHE A 123 -17.54 2.52 -21.00
C PHE A 123 -16.77 2.73 -22.31
N LEU A 124 -16.56 1.67 -23.09
CA LEU A 124 -15.79 1.72 -24.34
C LEU A 124 -16.51 2.52 -25.43
N VAL A 125 -17.84 2.48 -25.49
CA VAL A 125 -18.62 3.28 -26.45
C VAL A 125 -18.88 4.72 -25.99
N ASN A 126 -18.72 5.01 -24.70
CA ASN A 126 -18.92 6.35 -24.15
C ASN A 126 -17.86 7.33 -24.71
N GLN A 127 -18.33 8.42 -25.31
CA GLN A 127 -17.50 9.48 -25.90
C GLN A 127 -17.37 10.73 -25.01
N SER A 128 -17.93 10.72 -23.79
CA SER A 128 -17.80 11.82 -22.84
C SER A 128 -16.32 12.07 -22.54
N PRO A 129 -15.85 13.34 -22.60
CA PRO A 129 -14.48 13.68 -22.22
C PRO A 129 -14.20 13.41 -20.73
N ASN A 130 -15.24 13.30 -19.91
CA ASN A 130 -15.15 13.07 -18.46
C ASN A 130 -15.41 11.62 -18.05
N LYS A 131 -15.60 10.68 -19.00
CA LYS A 131 -15.99 9.30 -18.69
C LYS A 131 -15.08 8.60 -17.68
N ARG A 132 -13.76 8.90 -17.70
CA ARG A 132 -12.79 8.34 -16.74
C ARG A 132 -13.03 8.84 -15.33
N SER A 133 -13.27 10.15 -15.17
CA SER A 133 -13.58 10.78 -13.88
C SER A 133 -14.92 10.30 -13.33
N GLU A 134 -15.95 10.23 -14.18
CA GLU A 134 -17.27 9.71 -13.81
C GLU A 134 -17.20 8.25 -13.36
N LEU A 135 -16.41 7.42 -14.05
CA LEU A 135 -16.19 6.03 -13.64
C LEU A 135 -15.49 5.95 -12.28
N ILE A 136 -14.45 6.76 -12.05
CA ILE A 136 -13.76 6.80 -10.75
C ILE A 136 -14.76 7.13 -9.63
N ASP A 137 -15.59 8.15 -9.82
CA ASP A 137 -16.60 8.56 -8.84
C ASP A 137 -17.60 7.43 -8.55
N GLN A 138 -18.04 6.71 -9.58
CA GLN A 138 -18.93 5.55 -9.40
C GLN A 138 -18.26 4.40 -8.64
N LEU A 139 -16.98 4.13 -8.89
CA LEU A 139 -16.25 3.04 -8.25
C LEU A 139 -15.94 3.33 -6.78
N LEU A 140 -15.67 4.58 -6.40
CA LEU A 140 -15.43 4.98 -5.02
C LEU A 140 -16.66 4.80 -4.11
N GLU A 141 -17.86 4.79 -4.69
CA GLU A 141 -19.11 4.55 -3.97
C GLU A 141 -19.49 3.05 -3.90
N LYS A 142 -18.72 2.16 -4.52
CA LYS A 142 -18.94 0.71 -4.41
C LYS A 142 -18.50 0.22 -3.03
N LYS A 143 -19.28 -0.69 -2.44
CA LYS A 143 -18.89 -1.38 -1.19
C LYS A 143 -17.55 -2.10 -1.31
N GLU A 144 -17.21 -2.55 -2.51
CA GLU A 144 -15.94 -3.19 -2.85
C GLU A 144 -14.73 -2.31 -2.52
N PHE A 145 -14.84 -0.98 -2.70
CA PHE A 145 -13.80 -0.04 -2.29
C PHE A 145 -13.54 -0.12 -0.79
N THR A 146 -14.60 -0.07 0.01
CA THR A 146 -14.51 -0.24 1.46
C THR A 146 -13.91 -1.59 1.81
N GLU A 147 -14.38 -2.69 1.21
CA GLU A 147 -13.88 -4.04 1.52
C GLU A 147 -12.38 -4.20 1.24
N LEU A 148 -11.90 -3.66 0.11
CA LEU A 148 -10.49 -3.69 -0.24
C LEU A 148 -9.65 -2.90 0.77
N TRP A 149 -10.06 -1.68 1.13
CA TRP A 149 -9.29 -0.86 2.07
C TRP A 149 -9.37 -1.38 3.51
N VAL A 150 -10.49 -1.97 3.93
CA VAL A 150 -10.59 -2.66 5.21
C VAL A 150 -9.60 -3.82 5.28
N MET A 151 -9.48 -4.63 4.22
CA MET A 151 -8.49 -5.71 4.16
C MET A 151 -7.07 -5.16 4.35
N LYS A 152 -6.70 -4.08 3.65
CA LYS A 152 -5.37 -3.47 3.74
C LYS A 152 -5.09 -2.88 5.12
N PHE A 153 -6.03 -2.13 5.70
CA PHE A 153 -5.87 -1.60 7.06
C PHE A 153 -5.90 -2.72 8.11
N ALA A 154 -6.63 -3.81 7.89
CA ALA A 154 -6.62 -4.96 8.78
C ALA A 154 -5.24 -5.65 8.83
N GLU A 155 -4.46 -5.61 7.74
CA GLU A 155 -3.05 -6.05 7.72
C GLU A 155 -2.18 -5.15 8.61
N LEU A 156 -2.24 -3.84 8.41
CA LEU A 156 -1.49 -2.86 9.21
C LEU A 156 -1.88 -2.88 10.70
N LEU A 157 -3.14 -3.23 11.01
CA LEU A 157 -3.66 -3.33 12.37
C LEU A 157 -3.58 -4.75 12.95
N GLN A 158 -2.90 -5.66 12.24
CA GLN A 158 -2.64 -7.04 12.67
C GLN A 158 -3.91 -7.82 13.07
N ILE A 159 -5.05 -7.56 12.44
CA ILE A 159 -6.34 -8.15 12.82
C ILE A 159 -6.33 -9.66 12.56
N LYS A 160 -6.17 -10.45 13.63
CA LYS A 160 -6.12 -11.91 13.61
C LYS A 160 -6.51 -12.50 14.96
N THR A 161 -6.88 -13.78 14.96
CA THR A 161 -6.99 -14.56 16.20
C THR A 161 -5.61 -14.79 16.82
N ASP A 162 -5.56 -14.79 18.15
CA ASP A 162 -4.38 -15.18 18.92
C ASP A 162 -4.75 -15.62 20.34
N ASP A 163 -4.73 -16.94 20.57
CA ASP A 163 -5.11 -17.52 21.86
C ASP A 163 -4.18 -17.08 23.00
N ASN A 164 -2.88 -16.87 22.72
CA ASN A 164 -1.90 -16.44 23.71
C ASN A 164 -2.19 -15.03 24.22
N GLN A 165 -2.70 -14.19 23.33
CA GLN A 165 -3.05 -12.81 23.63
C GLN A 165 -4.53 -12.64 23.95
N GLY A 166 -5.34 -13.71 24.02
CA GLY A 166 -6.78 -13.62 24.28
C GLY A 166 -7.60 -13.00 23.14
N MET A 167 -7.06 -12.95 21.93
CA MET A 167 -7.73 -12.53 20.71
C MET A 167 -8.58 -13.67 20.15
N SER A 168 -9.80 -13.82 20.69
CA SER A 168 -10.76 -14.82 20.17
C SER A 168 -11.28 -14.48 18.78
N TYR A 169 -11.88 -15.45 18.09
CA TYR A 169 -12.52 -15.23 16.77
C TYR A 169 -13.61 -14.15 16.85
N LYS A 170 -14.39 -14.13 17.94
CA LYS A 170 -15.41 -13.09 18.17
C LYS A 170 -14.78 -11.70 18.28
N ALA A 171 -13.69 -11.56 19.05
CA ALA A 171 -12.97 -10.30 19.20
C ALA A 171 -12.44 -9.78 17.84
N THR A 172 -11.83 -10.69 17.07
CA THR A 172 -11.29 -10.45 15.74
C THR A 172 -12.38 -9.95 14.78
N LEU A 173 -13.52 -10.63 14.73
CA LEU A 173 -14.64 -10.26 13.87
C LEU A 173 -15.24 -8.90 14.26
N LEU A 174 -15.41 -8.64 15.56
CA LEU A 174 -15.92 -7.35 16.04
C LEU A 174 -14.95 -6.20 15.70
N TYR A 175 -13.64 -6.42 15.84
CA TYR A 175 -12.64 -5.42 15.49
C TYR A 175 -12.59 -5.14 13.98
N PHE A 176 -12.63 -6.20 13.17
CA PHE A 176 -12.73 -6.07 11.71
C PHE A 176 -13.99 -5.32 11.27
N ASN A 177 -15.14 -5.64 11.86
CA ASN A 177 -16.41 -4.96 11.55
C ASN A 177 -16.41 -3.51 12.01
N TRP A 178 -15.81 -3.18 13.16
CA TRP A 178 -15.64 -1.78 13.57
C TRP A 178 -14.85 -1.00 12.52
N LEU A 179 -13.72 -1.52 12.05
CA LEU A 179 -12.92 -0.88 11.01
C LEU A 179 -13.72 -0.72 9.71
N LYS A 180 -14.46 -1.76 9.33
CA LYS A 180 -15.36 -1.73 8.18
C LYS A 180 -16.40 -0.63 8.30
N ASP A 181 -17.04 -0.49 9.45
CA ASP A 181 -18.05 0.53 9.68
C ASP A 181 -17.44 1.95 9.62
N ARG A 182 -16.24 2.17 10.17
CA ARG A 182 -15.57 3.48 10.05
C ARG A 182 -15.28 3.86 8.60
N ILE A 183 -14.70 2.95 7.82
CA ILE A 183 -14.36 3.20 6.41
C ILE A 183 -15.63 3.32 5.54
N ALA A 184 -16.65 2.49 5.78
CA ALA A 184 -17.92 2.54 5.05
C ALA A 184 -18.64 3.88 5.21
N ASN A 185 -18.57 4.47 6.40
CA ASN A 185 -19.20 5.75 6.72
C ASN A 185 -18.31 6.97 6.37
N ASN A 186 -17.22 6.77 5.62
CA ASN A 186 -16.25 7.80 5.25
C ASN A 186 -15.78 8.64 6.45
N VAL A 187 -15.55 7.99 7.61
CA VAL A 187 -15.01 8.66 8.78
C VAL A 187 -13.59 9.16 8.44
N PRO A 188 -13.26 10.43 8.73
CA PRO A 188 -11.91 10.97 8.58
C PRO A 188 -10.83 10.08 9.20
N MET A 189 -9.71 9.87 8.49
CA MET A 189 -8.66 8.95 8.95
C MET A 189 -8.00 9.37 10.26
N ASP A 190 -7.87 10.68 10.51
CA ASP A 190 -7.42 11.21 11.80
C ASP A 190 -8.34 10.76 12.95
N GLN A 191 -9.65 10.88 12.78
CA GLN A 191 -10.62 10.44 13.79
C GLN A 191 -10.57 8.92 14.01
N ILE A 192 -10.42 8.12 12.95
CA ILE A 192 -10.26 6.64 13.09
C ILE A 192 -9.05 6.32 13.97
N VAL A 193 -7.92 6.99 13.75
CA VAL A 193 -6.68 6.78 14.50
C VAL A 193 -6.81 7.29 15.93
N GLN A 194 -7.45 8.44 16.13
CA GLN A 194 -7.72 8.95 17.49
C GLN A 194 -8.62 7.99 18.27
N ASP A 195 -9.72 7.51 17.70
CA ASP A 195 -10.62 6.53 18.33
C ASP A 195 -9.90 5.23 18.68
N LEU A 196 -8.96 4.81 17.83
CA LEU A 196 -8.17 3.60 18.03
C LEU A 196 -7.22 3.75 19.23
N LEU A 197 -6.40 4.80 19.24
CA LEU A 197 -5.38 5.04 20.26
C LEU A 197 -5.98 5.42 21.62
N THR A 198 -7.12 6.10 21.63
CA THR A 198 -7.80 6.51 22.87
C THR A 198 -8.77 5.45 23.41
N SER A 199 -8.95 4.35 22.67
CA SER A 199 -9.93 3.32 23.00
C SER A 199 -9.81 2.80 24.45
N LYS A 200 -10.97 2.65 25.09
CA LYS A 200 -11.15 2.12 26.45
C LYS A 200 -12.49 1.39 26.53
N GLY A 201 -12.62 0.45 27.46
CA GLY A 201 -13.80 -0.41 27.58
C GLY A 201 -13.50 -1.88 27.25
N GLY A 202 -14.57 -2.68 27.14
CA GLY A 202 -14.46 -4.11 26.86
C GLY A 202 -14.14 -4.41 25.39
N THR A 203 -13.34 -5.44 25.13
CA THR A 203 -12.93 -5.86 23.77
C THR A 203 -14.08 -6.32 22.89
N PHE A 204 -15.26 -6.60 23.44
CA PHE A 204 -16.47 -6.87 22.66
C PHE A 204 -17.38 -5.65 22.54
N THR A 205 -17.54 -4.90 23.63
CA THR A 205 -18.43 -3.72 23.67
C THR A 205 -17.82 -2.50 22.97
N HIS A 206 -16.49 -2.38 22.95
CA HIS A 206 -15.73 -1.31 22.32
C HIS A 206 -14.63 -1.94 21.44
N PRO A 207 -14.96 -2.43 20.24
CA PRO A 207 -14.06 -3.32 19.49
C PRO A 207 -12.71 -2.71 19.08
N SER A 208 -12.58 -1.38 18.99
CA SER A 208 -11.29 -0.72 18.75
C SER A 208 -10.25 -1.00 19.83
N THR A 209 -10.68 -1.33 21.05
CA THR A 209 -9.78 -1.72 22.15
C THR A 209 -8.99 -3.00 21.86
N ASN A 210 -9.40 -3.80 20.88
CA ASN A 210 -8.63 -4.96 20.44
C ASN A 210 -7.26 -4.59 19.88
N PHE A 211 -7.02 -3.33 19.47
CA PHE A 211 -5.68 -2.84 19.15
C PHE A 211 -4.66 -3.12 20.27
N TYR A 212 -5.08 -2.92 21.52
CA TYR A 212 -4.29 -3.23 22.72
C TYR A 212 -4.37 -4.70 23.16
N GLN A 213 -5.14 -5.51 22.46
CA GLN A 213 -5.25 -6.94 22.72
C GLN A 213 -4.43 -7.76 21.72
N VAL A 214 -4.32 -7.32 20.46
CA VAL A 214 -3.48 -7.96 19.43
C VAL A 214 -2.01 -7.91 19.83
N GLU A 215 -1.57 -6.78 20.39
CA GLU A 215 -0.24 -6.61 20.97
C GLU A 215 -0.36 -6.11 22.41
N ARG A 216 0.33 -6.78 23.34
CA ARG A 216 0.28 -6.50 24.78
C ARG A 216 1.56 -5.88 25.31
N ASP A 217 2.67 -6.02 24.59
CA ASP A 217 3.93 -5.37 24.93
C ASP A 217 3.87 -3.88 24.57
N ASN A 218 4.11 -3.01 25.55
CA ASN A 218 4.05 -1.55 25.35
C ASN A 218 5.14 -1.05 24.40
N LEU A 219 6.34 -1.63 24.43
CA LEU A 219 7.41 -1.28 23.50
C LEU A 219 7.01 -1.70 22.08
N LYS A 220 6.39 -2.88 21.93
CA LYS A 220 5.94 -3.30 20.61
C LYS A 220 4.77 -2.47 20.06
N ILE A 221 3.83 -2.08 20.92
CA ILE A 221 2.79 -1.09 20.56
C ILE A 221 3.43 0.22 20.09
N THR A 222 4.45 0.70 20.80
CA THR A 222 5.16 1.95 20.47
C THR A 222 5.75 1.89 19.06
N GLU A 223 6.44 0.79 18.74
CA GLU A 223 7.00 0.54 17.41
C GLU A 223 5.92 0.45 16.34
N ASN A 224 4.85 -0.28 16.61
CA ASN A 224 3.75 -0.46 15.66
C ASN A 224 3.04 0.87 15.36
N VAL A 225 2.83 1.72 16.38
CA VAL A 225 2.23 3.06 16.19
C VAL A 225 3.14 3.95 15.33
N ALA A 226 4.45 3.96 15.60
CA ALA A 226 5.41 4.72 14.81
C ALA A 226 5.46 4.23 13.35
N GLN A 227 5.48 2.93 13.14
CA GLN A 227 5.58 2.34 11.81
C GLN A 227 4.28 2.49 11.00
N VAL A 228 3.12 2.18 11.58
CA VAL A 228 1.83 2.21 10.87
C VAL A 228 1.39 3.63 10.55
N PHE A 229 1.50 4.56 11.50
CA PHE A 229 0.91 5.89 11.35
C PHE A 229 1.91 6.96 10.95
N MET A 230 3.19 6.81 11.27
CA MET A 230 4.24 7.78 10.89
C MET A 230 5.24 7.22 9.86
N GLY A 231 5.13 5.95 9.50
CA GLY A 231 6.02 5.31 8.53
C GLY A 231 7.43 5.05 9.07
N MET A 232 7.62 5.08 10.39
CA MET A 232 8.96 5.09 11.01
C MET A 232 9.33 3.77 11.66
N ARG A 233 10.55 3.29 11.39
CA ARG A 233 11.14 2.13 12.03
C ARG A 233 12.08 2.55 13.14
N ILE A 234 11.55 2.62 14.37
CA ILE A 234 12.32 3.07 15.55
C ILE A 234 12.91 1.91 16.36
N GLN A 235 12.77 0.65 15.92
CA GLN A 235 13.12 -0.53 16.71
C GLN A 235 14.60 -0.59 17.09
N CYS A 236 15.52 -0.16 16.20
CA CYS A 236 16.94 -0.12 16.53
C CYS A 236 17.23 0.80 17.72
N ALA A 237 16.44 1.88 17.87
CA ALA A 237 16.54 2.84 18.97
C ALA A 237 16.24 2.21 20.35
N GLN A 238 15.65 1.02 20.40
CA GLN A 238 15.40 0.30 21.66
C GLN A 238 16.70 -0.02 22.40
N CYS A 239 17.75 -0.46 21.69
CA CYS A 239 18.99 -0.94 22.30
C CYS A 239 20.13 0.10 22.25
N HIS A 240 20.17 0.93 21.20
CA HIS A 240 21.17 1.97 20.98
C HIS A 240 20.60 3.05 20.05
N ASN A 241 21.20 4.23 19.95
CA ASN A 241 20.76 5.26 18.98
C ASN A 241 20.70 4.70 17.55
N HIS A 242 19.68 5.05 16.78
CA HIS A 242 19.45 4.49 15.45
C HIS A 242 20.66 4.76 14.53
N PRO A 243 21.20 3.76 13.82
CA PRO A 243 22.47 3.91 13.10
C PRO A 243 22.33 4.70 11.79
N PHE A 244 21.12 4.77 11.23
CA PHE A 244 20.84 5.37 9.91
C PHE A 244 19.75 6.46 9.95
N ASP A 245 19.38 6.90 11.15
CA ASP A 245 18.31 7.89 11.35
C ASP A 245 18.56 8.66 12.65
N ARG A 246 17.80 9.73 12.88
CA ARG A 246 18.01 10.65 14.01
C ARG A 246 17.53 10.14 15.37
N TRP A 247 16.82 9.02 15.42
CA TRP A 247 16.14 8.56 16.63
C TRP A 247 17.11 8.09 17.71
N THR A 248 17.01 8.71 18.89
CA THR A 248 17.82 8.33 20.06
C THR A 248 17.11 7.31 20.94
N GLN A 249 17.87 6.59 21.76
CA GLN A 249 17.31 5.68 22.77
C GLN A 249 16.42 6.43 23.78
N ASP A 250 16.81 7.65 24.15
CA ASP A 250 16.01 8.51 25.01
C ASP A 250 14.64 8.84 24.40
N GLU A 251 14.60 9.21 23.11
CA GLU A 251 13.35 9.48 22.41
C GLU A 251 12.47 8.24 22.27
N TYR A 252 13.06 7.07 22.00
CA TYR A 252 12.32 5.81 21.93
C TYR A 252 11.56 5.53 23.24
N TYR A 253 12.25 5.59 24.38
CA TYR A 253 11.63 5.30 25.67
C TYR A 253 10.72 6.42 26.16
N SER A 254 10.99 7.67 25.79
CA SER A 254 10.08 8.80 26.05
C SER A 254 8.79 8.68 25.24
N PHE A 255 8.86 8.26 23.98
CA PHE A 255 7.67 7.99 23.18
C PHE A 255 6.90 6.78 23.71
N ALA A 256 7.61 5.72 24.14
CA ALA A 256 6.97 4.56 24.74
C ALA A 256 6.17 4.89 26.02
N SER A 257 6.59 5.92 26.77
CA SER A 257 5.93 6.36 28.00
C SER A 257 4.47 6.84 27.82
N PHE A 258 4.01 7.08 26.58
CA PHE A 258 2.58 7.30 26.30
C PHE A 258 1.73 6.04 26.52
N PHE A 259 2.31 4.85 26.36
CA PHE A 259 1.61 3.56 26.48
C PHE A 259 1.80 2.88 27.84
N SER A 260 2.65 3.43 28.72
CA SER A 260 2.99 2.83 30.02
C SER A 260 1.79 2.65 30.96
N GLN A 261 0.71 3.39 30.74
CA GLN A 261 -0.49 3.39 31.58
C GLN A 261 -1.62 2.49 31.05
N VAL A 262 -1.40 1.73 29.97
CA VAL A 262 -2.41 0.80 29.42
C VAL A 262 -2.64 -0.35 30.40
N GLY A 263 -3.83 -0.37 30.99
CA GLY A 263 -4.32 -1.40 31.89
C GLY A 263 -5.25 -2.38 31.18
N ARG A 264 -5.23 -3.63 31.67
CA ARG A 264 -6.08 -4.72 31.21
C ARG A 264 -6.62 -5.46 32.42
N LYS A 265 -7.92 -5.76 32.43
CA LYS A 265 -8.56 -6.63 33.44
C LYS A 265 -9.62 -7.51 32.75
N ARG A 266 -9.94 -8.68 33.30
CA ARG A 266 -10.97 -9.54 32.72
C ARG A 266 -12.34 -8.89 32.77
N GLY A 267 -13.11 -9.06 31.70
CA GLY A 267 -14.53 -8.69 31.63
C GLY A 267 -15.43 -9.76 32.28
N ALA A 268 -16.74 -9.60 32.10
CA ALA A 268 -17.72 -10.58 32.58
C ALA A 268 -17.69 -11.87 31.73
N ASP A 269 -17.52 -11.76 30.40
CA ASP A 269 -17.20 -12.90 29.54
C ASP A 269 -15.70 -13.23 29.72
N PRO A 270 -15.32 -14.50 30.01
CA PRO A 270 -13.92 -14.89 30.17
C PRO A 270 -13.02 -14.60 28.95
N ARG A 271 -13.61 -14.42 27.77
CA ARG A 271 -12.92 -14.09 26.51
C ARG A 271 -12.83 -12.59 26.25
N GLU A 272 -13.46 -11.77 27.09
CA GLU A 272 -13.42 -10.31 27.01
C GLU A 272 -12.41 -9.75 28.01
N ASN A 273 -11.63 -8.76 27.57
CA ASN A 273 -10.81 -7.94 28.45
C ASN A 273 -11.30 -6.50 28.42
N ILE A 274 -11.17 -5.79 29.53
CA ILE A 274 -11.45 -4.37 29.65
C ILE A 274 -10.11 -3.63 29.62
N ILE A 275 -9.94 -2.80 28.60
CA ILE A 275 -8.82 -1.87 28.46
C ILE A 275 -9.18 -0.57 29.19
N TYR A 276 -8.26 -0.08 30.03
CA TYR A 276 -8.46 1.14 30.81
C TYR A 276 -7.13 1.87 31.07
N ASN A 277 -7.20 3.16 31.40
CA ASN A 277 -6.03 3.89 31.86
C ASN A 277 -5.79 3.61 33.35
N ARG A 278 -4.60 3.08 33.70
CA ARG A 278 -4.18 2.83 35.08
C ARG A 278 -3.94 4.10 35.89
N LYS A 279 -3.76 5.25 35.23
CA LYS A 279 -3.36 6.55 35.80
C LYS A 279 -1.98 6.55 36.48
N SER A 280 -1.26 5.44 36.39
CA SER A 280 0.09 5.23 36.91
C SER A 280 0.84 4.27 35.99
N GLY A 281 2.16 4.34 36.00
CA GLY A 281 3.04 3.54 35.14
C GLY A 281 4.07 4.41 34.43
N GLU A 282 5.32 3.97 34.49
CA GLU A 282 6.48 4.64 33.89
C GLU A 282 7.29 3.61 33.10
N ILE A 283 8.04 4.10 32.12
CA ILE A 283 9.03 3.32 31.40
C ILE A 283 10.40 3.90 31.76
N ASN A 284 11.27 3.03 32.25
CA ASN A 284 12.62 3.42 32.63
C ASN A 284 13.58 3.20 31.48
N HIS A 285 14.53 4.12 31.31
CA HIS A 285 15.63 3.92 30.36
C HIS A 285 16.47 2.70 30.76
N PRO A 286 16.88 1.83 29.83
CA PRO A 286 17.58 0.59 30.15
C PRO A 286 18.98 0.82 30.70
N VAL A 287 19.63 1.93 30.37
CA VAL A 287 20.99 2.27 30.83
C VAL A 287 20.96 2.90 32.24
N HIS A 288 20.42 4.11 32.38
CA HIS A 288 20.46 4.84 33.65
C HIS A 288 19.30 4.52 34.60
N LYS A 289 18.36 3.65 34.22
CA LYS A 289 17.25 3.15 35.05
C LYS A 289 16.32 4.22 35.63
N LYS A 290 16.28 5.42 35.01
CA LYS A 290 15.38 6.51 35.43
C LYS A 290 14.12 6.52 34.57
N PRO A 291 12.97 6.97 35.11
CA PRO A 291 11.76 7.18 34.35
C PRO A 291 11.96 8.14 33.19
N MET A 292 11.42 7.79 32.02
CA MET A 292 11.42 8.66 30.85
C MET A 292 10.08 9.40 30.77
N PRO A 293 10.06 10.75 30.86
CA PRO A 293 8.83 11.51 30.70
C PRO A 293 8.30 11.36 29.27
N PRO A 294 6.97 11.37 29.04
CA PRO A 294 6.44 11.25 27.69
C PRO A 294 6.87 12.42 26.80
N LYS A 295 7.34 12.11 25.58
CA LYS A 295 7.78 13.09 24.58
C LYS A 295 7.41 12.61 23.20
N PHE A 296 6.88 13.50 22.36
CA PHE A 296 6.59 13.20 20.96
C PHE A 296 7.87 12.88 20.17
N LEU A 297 7.77 12.03 19.16
CA LEU A 297 8.92 11.72 18.30
C LEU A 297 9.25 12.93 17.42
N GLY A 298 10.46 13.49 17.63
CA GLY A 298 10.98 14.59 16.82
C GLY A 298 10.31 15.94 17.08
N ASP A 299 9.64 16.08 18.23
CA ASP A 299 8.92 17.29 18.64
C ASP A 299 9.10 17.54 20.15
N GLU A 300 8.52 18.60 20.69
CA GLU A 300 8.65 18.98 22.10
C GLU A 300 7.89 18.03 23.05
N ALA A 301 8.25 18.07 24.34
CA ALA A 301 7.52 17.33 25.36
C ALA A 301 6.18 18.04 25.62
N PRO A 302 5.03 17.35 25.52
CA PRO A 302 3.75 17.99 25.78
C PRO A 302 3.57 18.27 27.26
N GLU A 303 2.75 19.27 27.57
CA GLU A 303 2.16 19.39 28.90
C GLU A 303 1.18 18.22 29.12
N ILE A 304 1.30 17.55 30.26
CA ILE A 304 0.43 16.44 30.63
C ILE A 304 -0.36 16.82 31.88
N PRO A 305 -1.64 17.21 31.74
CA PRO A 305 -2.48 17.53 32.89
C PRO A 305 -2.55 16.37 33.87
N LYS A 306 -2.61 16.68 35.17
CA LYS A 306 -2.64 15.66 36.23
C LYS A 306 -3.86 14.75 36.04
N GLY A 307 -3.61 13.45 35.86
CA GLY A 307 -4.65 12.44 35.70
C GLY A 307 -5.20 12.29 34.28
N ALA A 308 -4.69 13.04 33.29
CA ALA A 308 -5.01 12.86 31.89
C ALA A 308 -4.55 11.48 31.37
N ASP A 309 -5.23 10.98 30.34
CA ASP A 309 -4.74 9.83 29.59
C ASP A 309 -3.67 10.29 28.60
N ARG A 310 -2.45 9.81 28.79
CA ARG A 310 -1.31 10.13 27.92
C ARG A 310 -1.61 9.76 26.46
N ARG A 311 -2.42 8.73 26.23
CA ARG A 311 -2.80 8.31 24.87
C ARG A 311 -3.73 9.29 24.18
N GLU A 312 -4.58 10.01 24.93
CA GLU A 312 -5.44 11.06 24.38
C GLU A 312 -4.59 12.22 23.85
N ILE A 313 -3.57 12.64 24.60
CA ILE A 313 -2.59 13.66 24.19
C ILE A 313 -1.77 13.20 22.97
N LEU A 314 -1.30 11.95 22.98
CA LEU A 314 -0.57 11.38 21.84
C LEU A 314 -1.43 11.31 20.59
N ALA A 315 -2.67 10.83 20.73
CA ALA A 315 -3.59 10.67 19.61
C ALA A 315 -3.91 12.01 18.96
N GLU A 316 -4.18 13.04 19.78
CA GLU A 316 -4.43 14.40 19.29
C GLU A 316 -3.24 14.94 18.51
N TRP A 317 -2.00 14.83 19.02
CA TRP A 317 -0.82 15.28 18.28
C TRP A 317 -0.59 14.45 17.01
N LEU A 318 -0.56 13.11 17.14
CA LEU A 318 -0.19 12.19 16.08
C LEU A 318 -1.11 12.34 14.86
N ALA A 319 -2.41 12.43 15.10
CA ALA A 319 -3.41 12.59 14.05
C ALA A 319 -3.86 14.06 13.94
N SER A 320 -2.89 14.98 13.84
CA SER A 320 -3.14 16.41 13.60
C SER A 320 -2.33 16.98 12.44
N PRO A 321 -2.68 18.18 11.95
CA PRO A 321 -1.88 18.91 10.98
C PRO A 321 -0.48 19.30 11.49
N LYS A 322 -0.24 19.25 12.81
CA LYS A 322 1.06 19.61 13.41
C LYS A 322 2.08 18.48 13.29
N ASN A 323 1.64 17.23 13.19
CA ASN A 323 2.53 16.10 13.01
C ASN A 323 2.98 16.02 11.54
N PRO A 324 4.28 16.16 11.23
CA PRO A 324 4.76 16.20 9.85
C PRO A 324 4.80 14.83 9.17
N PHE A 325 4.57 13.73 9.90
CA PHE A 325 4.69 12.36 9.39
C PHE A 325 3.34 11.75 9.04
N PHE A 326 2.29 12.04 9.80
CA PHE A 326 1.01 11.35 9.69
C PHE A 326 0.37 11.45 8.30
N ALA A 327 0.13 12.68 7.82
CA ALA A 327 -0.46 12.89 6.51
C ALA A 327 0.46 12.40 5.38
N ARG A 328 1.77 12.55 5.53
CA ARG A 328 2.76 12.07 4.55
C ARG A 328 2.74 10.55 4.42
N ASN A 329 2.84 9.84 5.54
CA ASN A 329 2.86 8.38 5.56
C ASN A 329 1.56 7.78 5.00
N LEU A 330 0.39 8.27 5.45
CA LEU A 330 -0.89 7.80 4.90
C LEU A 330 -1.01 8.11 3.41
N SER A 331 -0.57 9.28 2.95
CA SER A 331 -0.56 9.61 1.52
C SER A 331 0.36 8.70 0.72
N ASN A 332 1.53 8.34 1.28
CA ASN A 332 2.47 7.42 0.67
C ASN A 332 1.92 5.99 0.56
N LEU A 333 1.21 5.51 1.59
CA LEU A 333 0.52 4.21 1.58
C LEU A 333 -0.60 4.16 0.52
N VAL A 334 -1.33 5.26 0.36
CA VAL A 334 -2.34 5.41 -0.70
C VAL A 334 -1.67 5.38 -2.07
N TRP A 335 -0.63 6.19 -2.26
CA TRP A 335 0.13 6.23 -3.51
C TRP A 335 0.66 4.85 -3.91
N ALA A 336 1.32 4.15 -2.98
CA ALA A 336 1.91 2.84 -3.23
C ALA A 336 0.89 1.78 -3.66
N HIS A 337 -0.37 1.89 -3.22
CA HIS A 337 -1.44 1.03 -3.72
C HIS A 337 -1.61 1.14 -5.24
N PHE A 338 -1.71 2.36 -5.75
CA PHE A 338 -2.04 2.65 -7.14
C PHE A 338 -0.83 2.58 -8.07
N PHE A 339 0.38 2.79 -7.55
CA PHE A 339 1.62 2.76 -8.33
C PHE A 339 2.46 1.50 -8.10
N GLY A 340 2.15 0.69 -7.09
CA GLY A 340 2.90 -0.51 -6.72
C GLY A 340 4.21 -0.22 -5.99
N GLN A 341 4.51 1.06 -5.76
CA GLN A 341 5.70 1.57 -5.12
C GLN A 341 5.37 2.92 -4.49
N GLY A 342 5.85 3.18 -3.28
CA GLY A 342 5.72 4.47 -2.62
C GLY A 342 6.61 5.55 -3.24
N ILE A 343 6.28 6.81 -2.95
CA ILE A 343 7.20 7.94 -3.16
C ILE A 343 8.40 7.79 -2.22
N ILE A 344 8.16 7.28 -1.01
CA ILE A 344 9.18 6.67 -0.15
C ILE A 344 8.97 5.16 -0.23
N GLU A 345 10.01 4.41 -0.58
CA GLU A 345 9.97 2.95 -0.70
C GLU A 345 11.12 2.32 0.11
N PRO A 346 10.87 1.35 1.01
CA PRO A 346 9.56 0.86 1.44
C PRO A 346 8.68 1.93 2.11
N VAL A 347 7.36 1.78 1.98
CA VAL A 347 6.36 2.77 2.46
C VAL A 347 6.42 3.06 3.95
N ASP A 348 6.88 2.09 4.73
CA ASP A 348 6.95 2.09 6.19
C ASP A 348 8.39 2.26 6.68
N ASP A 349 9.26 2.87 5.88
CA ASP A 349 10.69 3.06 6.15
C ASP A 349 11.13 4.51 5.87
N VAL A 350 10.41 5.45 6.48
CA VAL A 350 10.64 6.89 6.43
C VAL A 350 11.80 7.25 7.35
N ARG A 351 12.93 7.60 6.75
CA ARG A 351 14.15 8.04 7.43
C ARG A 351 14.91 9.05 6.58
N ILE A 352 15.80 9.82 7.20
CA ILE A 352 16.64 10.81 6.49
C ILE A 352 17.44 10.14 5.36
N SER A 353 17.91 8.91 5.59
CA SER A 353 18.68 8.12 4.63
C SER A 353 17.84 7.39 3.56
N ASN A 354 16.52 7.57 3.56
CA ASN A 354 15.59 7.07 2.55
C ASN A 354 14.60 8.18 2.15
N PRO A 355 15.07 9.24 1.47
CA PRO A 355 14.23 10.37 1.14
C PRO A 355 13.19 10.01 0.06
N PRO A 356 12.08 10.77 -0.01
CA PRO A 356 11.11 10.62 -1.08
C PRO A 356 11.74 10.84 -2.46
N SER A 357 11.34 10.05 -3.46
CA SER A 357 11.74 10.25 -4.85
C SER A 357 11.24 11.58 -5.42
N ASN A 358 10.10 12.07 -4.91
CA ASN A 358 9.55 13.38 -5.24
C ASN A 358 9.03 14.05 -3.95
N PRO A 359 9.90 14.77 -3.20
CA PRO A 359 9.52 15.43 -1.96
C PRO A 359 8.37 16.42 -2.16
N GLU A 360 8.41 17.23 -3.22
CA GLU A 360 7.38 18.23 -3.50
C GLU A 360 6.00 17.59 -3.74
N LEU A 361 5.97 16.43 -4.41
CA LEU A 361 4.73 15.65 -4.60
C LEU A 361 4.19 15.10 -3.28
N LEU A 362 5.03 14.47 -2.46
CA LEU A 362 4.59 13.90 -1.18
C LEU A 362 4.06 14.99 -0.24
N ASP A 363 4.74 16.14 -0.22
CA ASP A 363 4.36 17.29 0.59
C ASP A 363 3.01 17.83 0.13
N GLN A 364 2.80 17.98 -1.18
CA GLN A 364 1.52 18.44 -1.71
C GLN A 364 0.37 17.45 -1.47
N LEU A 365 0.60 16.15 -1.64
CA LEU A 365 -0.39 15.12 -1.30
C LEU A 365 -0.77 15.19 0.18
N SER A 366 0.22 15.35 1.07
CA SER A 366 -0.03 15.46 2.51
C SER A 366 -0.81 16.72 2.87
N SER A 367 -0.48 17.88 2.27
CA SER A 367 -1.22 19.14 2.44
C SER A 367 -2.66 18.98 1.99
N LYS A 368 -2.89 18.38 0.81
CA LYS A 368 -4.23 18.12 0.28
C LYS A 368 -5.02 17.19 1.18
N PHE A 369 -4.39 16.15 1.71
CA PHE A 369 -5.07 15.23 2.61
C PHE A 369 -5.51 15.92 3.91
N THR A 370 -4.67 16.80 4.47
CA THR A 370 -5.05 17.67 5.61
C THR A 370 -6.16 18.66 5.23
N GLU A 371 -6.08 19.34 4.08
CA GLU A 371 -7.13 20.25 3.57
C GLU A 371 -8.47 19.55 3.37
N TYR A 372 -8.45 18.25 3.02
CA TYR A 372 -9.63 17.42 2.87
C TYR A 372 -10.19 16.92 4.20
N ASN A 373 -9.65 17.38 5.34
CA ASN A 373 -9.96 16.85 6.67
C ASN A 373 -9.80 15.32 6.70
N TYR A 374 -8.70 14.83 6.13
CA TYR A 374 -8.36 13.42 6.09
C TYR A 374 -9.43 12.53 5.42
N ASP A 375 -10.23 13.09 4.50
CA ASP A 375 -11.15 12.35 3.64
C ASP A 375 -10.35 11.47 2.67
N PHE A 376 -10.43 10.17 2.94
CA PHE A 376 -9.67 9.15 2.25
C PHE A 376 -10.08 9.02 0.78
N LYS A 377 -11.38 9.11 0.47
CA LYS A 377 -11.89 8.96 -0.90
C LYS A 377 -11.43 10.11 -1.79
N LYS A 378 -11.39 11.35 -1.27
CA LYS A 378 -10.90 12.50 -2.04
C LYS A 378 -9.45 12.37 -2.48
N LEU A 379 -8.58 11.87 -1.59
CA LEU A 379 -7.18 11.62 -1.93
C LEU A 379 -7.05 10.54 -3.02
N VAL A 380 -7.78 9.44 -2.88
CA VAL A 380 -7.82 8.37 -3.91
C VAL A 380 -8.31 8.94 -5.25
N ARG A 381 -9.36 9.77 -5.21
CA ARG A 381 -9.91 10.41 -6.41
C ARG A 381 -8.88 11.24 -7.14
N ASP A 382 -8.09 12.06 -6.43
CA ASP A 382 -7.02 12.86 -7.02
C ASP A 382 -5.96 11.99 -7.70
N VAL A 383 -5.53 10.91 -7.02
CA VAL A 383 -4.56 9.96 -7.55
C VAL A 383 -5.05 9.33 -8.85
N CYS A 384 -6.25 8.76 -8.86
CA CYS A 384 -6.80 8.08 -10.04
C CYS A 384 -7.12 9.04 -11.21
N ASN A 385 -7.45 10.30 -10.92
CA ASN A 385 -7.69 11.31 -11.95
C ASN A 385 -6.41 11.90 -12.55
N SER A 386 -5.25 11.70 -11.92
CA SER A 386 -3.97 12.18 -12.46
C SER A 386 -3.67 11.55 -13.82
N ARG A 387 -3.09 12.33 -14.72
CA ARG A 387 -2.48 11.83 -15.96
C ARG A 387 -1.39 10.80 -15.64
N THR A 388 -0.63 11.01 -14.57
CA THR A 388 0.44 10.10 -14.11
C THR A 388 -0.09 8.69 -13.82
N TYR A 389 -1.23 8.55 -13.13
CA TYR A 389 -1.85 7.24 -12.91
C TYR A 389 -2.32 6.59 -14.21
N GLN A 390 -2.65 7.38 -15.22
CA GLN A 390 -3.19 6.94 -16.51
C GLN A 390 -2.11 6.72 -17.59
N LEU A 391 -0.83 6.75 -17.22
CA LEU A 391 0.25 6.47 -18.17
C LEU A 391 0.25 5.00 -18.63
N SER A 392 0.74 4.79 -19.83
CA SER A 392 1.04 3.47 -20.41
C SER A 392 2.24 2.85 -19.68
N SER A 393 2.27 1.53 -19.60
CA SER A 393 3.45 0.76 -19.16
C SER A 393 4.49 0.58 -20.26
N LYS A 394 4.14 0.89 -21.52
CA LYS A 394 5.10 0.95 -22.62
C LYS A 394 6.09 2.08 -22.38
N THR A 395 7.36 1.82 -22.64
CA THR A 395 8.43 2.79 -22.42
C THR A 395 8.74 3.57 -23.69
N ASN A 396 9.27 4.77 -23.48
CA ASN A 396 10.03 5.50 -24.50
C ASN A 396 11.53 5.44 -24.14
N VAL A 397 12.38 5.86 -25.07
CA VAL A 397 13.86 5.81 -24.90
C VAL A 397 14.34 6.52 -23.63
N SER A 398 13.67 7.59 -23.21
CA SER A 398 14.10 8.38 -22.04
C SER A 398 13.74 7.74 -20.69
N ASN A 399 12.73 6.87 -20.63
CA ASN A 399 12.21 6.33 -19.37
C ASN A 399 12.35 4.81 -19.20
N GLN A 400 13.02 4.12 -20.12
CA GLN A 400 13.27 2.67 -20.04
C GLN A 400 13.90 2.22 -18.72
N SER A 401 14.84 3.02 -18.21
CA SER A 401 15.56 2.77 -16.96
C SER A 401 14.88 3.36 -15.72
N ASP A 402 13.72 4.03 -15.87
CA ASP A 402 13.03 4.59 -14.71
C ASP A 402 12.35 3.48 -13.90
N THR A 403 12.61 3.52 -12.60
CA THR A 403 12.14 2.56 -11.58
C THR A 403 11.52 3.23 -10.36
N ARG A 404 11.51 4.57 -10.26
CA ARG A 404 11.07 5.29 -9.04
C ARG A 404 10.44 6.68 -9.27
N ASN A 405 10.49 7.22 -10.49
CA ASN A 405 10.07 8.60 -10.77
C ASN A 405 8.68 8.69 -11.42
N PHE A 406 8.01 7.54 -11.59
CA PHE A 406 6.66 7.45 -12.13
C PHE A 406 6.55 8.02 -13.56
N ALA A 407 7.58 7.83 -14.38
CA ALA A 407 7.58 8.22 -15.79
C ALA A 407 6.66 7.34 -16.66
N ARG A 408 6.16 6.23 -16.13
CA ARG A 408 5.28 5.25 -16.77
C ARG A 408 4.49 4.51 -15.71
N ALA A 409 3.45 3.79 -16.12
CA ALA A 409 2.86 2.78 -15.24
C ALA A 409 3.78 1.56 -15.12
N HIS A 410 3.82 0.96 -13.94
CA HIS A 410 4.53 -0.30 -13.71
C HIS A 410 3.57 -1.48 -13.83
N LEU A 411 4.07 -2.60 -14.36
CA LEU A 411 3.36 -3.88 -14.29
C LEU A 411 3.36 -4.36 -12.84
N ARG A 412 2.18 -4.51 -12.26
CA ARG A 412 1.99 -4.91 -10.86
C ARG A 412 1.32 -6.26 -10.82
N ARG A 413 1.92 -7.22 -10.11
CA ARG A 413 1.24 -8.50 -9.87
C ARG A 413 -0.05 -8.22 -9.09
N ILE A 414 -1.15 -8.88 -9.45
CA ILE A 414 -2.37 -8.83 -8.65
C ILE A 414 -2.14 -9.59 -7.34
N ARG A 415 -2.56 -9.00 -6.21
CA ARG A 415 -2.45 -9.59 -4.87
C ARG A 415 -3.21 -10.90 -4.76
N ALA A 416 -2.81 -11.77 -3.84
CA ALA A 416 -3.38 -13.11 -3.67
C ALA A 416 -4.92 -13.10 -3.54
N GLU A 417 -5.46 -12.23 -2.69
CA GLU A 417 -6.90 -12.14 -2.43
C GLU A 417 -7.65 -11.69 -3.69
N VAL A 418 -7.20 -10.59 -4.28
CA VAL A 418 -7.78 -10.03 -5.51
C VAL A 418 -7.70 -11.04 -6.65
N LEU A 419 -6.56 -11.73 -6.82
CA LEU A 419 -6.38 -12.70 -7.89
C LEU A 419 -7.33 -13.89 -7.72
N LEU A 420 -7.47 -14.42 -6.51
CA LEU A 420 -8.43 -15.50 -6.23
C LEU A 420 -9.87 -15.06 -6.50
N ASP A 421 -10.21 -13.83 -6.12
CA ASP A 421 -11.54 -13.27 -6.32
C ASP A 421 -11.85 -13.05 -7.80
N VAL A 422 -10.91 -12.53 -8.60
CA VAL A 422 -11.13 -12.34 -10.05
C VAL A 422 -11.12 -13.64 -10.83
N ILE A 423 -10.35 -14.66 -10.42
CA ILE A 423 -10.47 -16.02 -10.99
C ILE A 423 -11.87 -16.57 -10.71
N SER A 424 -12.37 -16.41 -9.48
CA SER A 424 -13.71 -16.87 -9.09
C SER A 424 -14.81 -16.12 -9.86
N GLN A 425 -14.64 -14.81 -10.02
CA GLN A 425 -15.52 -13.96 -10.82
C GLN A 425 -15.54 -14.39 -12.29
N ALA A 426 -14.37 -14.55 -12.91
CA ALA A 426 -14.26 -14.95 -14.31
C ALA A 426 -14.90 -16.33 -14.51
N THR A 427 -14.63 -17.30 -13.64
CA THR A 427 -15.15 -18.67 -13.77
C THR A 427 -16.57 -18.86 -13.24
N GLU A 428 -17.25 -17.83 -12.71
CA GLU A 428 -18.57 -17.93 -12.06
C GLU A 428 -18.62 -18.97 -10.92
N THR A 429 -17.49 -19.18 -10.25
CA THR A 429 -17.37 -20.10 -9.12
C THR A 429 -17.45 -19.37 -7.78
N LYS A 430 -17.80 -20.12 -6.72
CA LYS A 430 -17.95 -19.57 -5.37
C LYS A 430 -16.79 -19.98 -4.48
N ASN A 431 -16.20 -19.00 -3.80
CA ASN A 431 -15.23 -19.25 -2.74
C ASN A 431 -15.92 -19.67 -1.43
N LYS A 432 -15.22 -20.47 -0.62
CA LYS A 432 -15.63 -20.78 0.74
C LYS A 432 -14.45 -20.59 1.68
N PHE A 433 -14.65 -19.75 2.69
CA PHE A 433 -13.67 -19.53 3.75
C PHE A 433 -14.29 -19.87 5.11
N GLN A 434 -13.44 -20.21 6.07
CA GLN A 434 -13.86 -20.47 7.44
C GLN A 434 -14.57 -19.23 8.01
N GLY A 435 -15.74 -19.43 8.62
CA GLY A 435 -16.50 -18.35 9.26
C GLY A 435 -17.22 -17.39 8.30
N LEU A 436 -17.13 -17.58 6.98
CA LEU A 436 -17.82 -16.77 5.97
C LEU A 436 -18.81 -17.61 5.14
N PRO A 437 -19.88 -17.00 4.60
CA PRO A 437 -20.84 -17.71 3.74
C PRO A 437 -20.21 -18.19 2.42
N LEU A 438 -20.85 -19.14 1.75
CA LEU A 438 -20.45 -19.56 0.41
C LEU A 438 -20.60 -18.39 -0.57
N GLY A 439 -19.58 -18.13 -1.37
CA GLY A 439 -19.50 -16.99 -2.29
C GLY A 439 -18.87 -15.73 -1.67
N ALA A 440 -18.38 -15.80 -0.43
CA ALA A 440 -17.61 -14.70 0.15
C ALA A 440 -16.28 -14.50 -0.58
N LYS A 441 -15.85 -13.24 -0.69
CA LYS A 441 -14.58 -12.84 -1.32
C LYS A 441 -13.41 -13.00 -0.35
N ALA A 442 -12.21 -13.26 -0.87
CA ALA A 442 -10.99 -13.37 -0.08
C ALA A 442 -10.65 -12.04 0.62
N ILE A 443 -10.94 -10.90 0.01
CA ILE A 443 -10.79 -9.58 0.64
C ILE A 443 -11.70 -9.40 1.88
N GLN A 444 -12.74 -10.21 2.05
CA GLN A 444 -13.64 -10.16 3.21
C GLN A 444 -13.15 -11.00 4.40
N ILE A 445 -12.01 -11.69 4.29
CA ILE A 445 -11.46 -12.51 5.37
C ILE A 445 -11.03 -11.61 6.55
N ALA A 446 -11.78 -11.73 7.64
CA ALA A 446 -11.56 -10.95 8.86
C ALA A 446 -10.32 -11.38 9.63
N ASP A 447 -10.02 -12.68 9.68
CA ASP A 447 -8.91 -13.22 10.46
C ASP A 447 -7.67 -13.46 9.59
N GLY A 448 -6.55 -12.84 9.94
CA GLY A 448 -5.26 -13.06 9.28
C GLY A 448 -4.84 -14.53 9.21
N ARG A 449 -5.24 -15.38 10.17
CA ARG A 449 -4.91 -16.81 10.20
C ARG A 449 -5.72 -17.68 9.25
N VAL A 450 -6.87 -17.20 8.75
CA VAL A 450 -7.67 -17.93 7.77
C VAL A 450 -7.01 -17.85 6.40
N SER A 451 -6.59 -18.99 5.86
CA SER A 451 -5.96 -19.10 4.55
C SER A 451 -6.37 -20.40 3.85
N ASN A 452 -5.99 -20.53 2.58
CA ASN A 452 -6.01 -21.78 1.82
C ASN A 452 -4.68 -21.92 1.04
N TYR A 453 -4.50 -23.03 0.33
CA TYR A 453 -3.26 -23.27 -0.41
C TYR A 453 -2.94 -22.16 -1.42
N PHE A 454 -3.95 -21.64 -2.12
CA PHE A 454 -3.77 -20.55 -3.08
C PHE A 454 -3.27 -19.26 -2.40
N LEU A 455 -3.98 -18.80 -1.36
CA LEU A 455 -3.65 -17.56 -0.66
C LEU A 455 -2.24 -17.61 -0.05
N THR A 456 -1.87 -18.74 0.55
CA THR A 456 -0.53 -18.96 1.09
C THR A 456 0.53 -18.93 -0.02
N THR A 457 0.31 -19.64 -1.13
CA THR A 457 1.26 -19.71 -2.26
C THR A 457 1.47 -18.35 -2.93
N PHE A 458 0.41 -17.53 -2.99
CA PHE A 458 0.43 -16.21 -3.63
C PHE A 458 0.83 -15.07 -2.69
N GLY A 459 1.33 -15.38 -1.48
CA GLY A 459 1.98 -14.40 -0.61
C GLY A 459 1.02 -13.54 0.23
N ARG A 460 -0.18 -14.04 0.55
CA ARG A 460 -1.08 -13.36 1.49
C ARG A 460 -0.44 -13.23 2.88
N ALA A 461 -0.58 -12.05 3.50
CA ALA A 461 -0.12 -11.80 4.86
C ALA A 461 -0.92 -12.61 5.90
N LYS A 462 -0.22 -13.09 6.93
CA LYS A 462 -0.84 -13.71 8.13
C LYS A 462 -1.27 -12.67 9.16
N ARG A 463 -0.85 -11.41 8.95
CA ARG A 463 -1.02 -10.25 9.83
C ARG A 463 -0.27 -10.42 11.15
N GLU A 464 0.88 -11.08 11.08
CA GLU A 464 1.78 -11.34 12.22
C GLU A 464 2.58 -10.10 12.60
N THR A 465 2.87 -9.22 11.65
CA THR A 465 3.64 -7.99 11.80
C THR A 465 2.90 -6.81 11.15
N VAL A 466 3.34 -5.59 11.44
CA VAL A 466 2.87 -4.38 10.73
C VAL A 466 3.70 -4.06 9.48
N CYS A 467 4.68 -4.92 9.13
CA CYS A 467 5.61 -4.65 8.04
C CYS A 467 4.89 -4.66 6.69
N SER A 468 5.18 -3.67 5.85
CA SER A 468 4.74 -3.67 4.45
C SER A 468 5.24 -4.92 3.69
N CYS A 469 6.39 -5.47 4.12
CA CYS A 469 7.05 -6.65 3.57
C CYS A 469 6.38 -8.00 3.88
N GLU A 470 5.37 -8.07 4.76
CA GLU A 470 4.71 -9.34 5.07
C GLU A 470 3.88 -9.86 3.88
N VAL A 471 3.42 -8.95 3.03
CA VAL A 471 2.77 -9.30 1.76
C VAL A 471 3.86 -9.50 0.72
N VAL A 472 3.99 -10.73 0.22
CA VAL A 472 5.00 -11.06 -0.78
C VAL A 472 4.43 -10.80 -2.17
N MET A 473 5.01 -9.84 -2.90
CA MET A 473 4.54 -9.47 -4.25
C MET A 473 5.41 -10.04 -5.36
N GLU A 474 6.59 -10.53 -5.01
CA GLU A 474 7.54 -11.13 -5.93
C GLU A 474 6.97 -12.41 -6.56
N PRO A 475 7.13 -12.58 -7.88
CA PRO A 475 6.71 -13.80 -8.55
C PRO A 475 7.57 -14.99 -8.14
N SER A 476 6.98 -16.17 -8.05
CA SER A 476 7.69 -17.42 -7.80
C SER A 476 7.34 -18.52 -8.80
N LEU A 477 8.23 -19.51 -8.95
CA LEU A 477 7.97 -20.69 -9.77
C LEU A 477 6.76 -21.49 -9.24
N SER A 478 6.59 -21.57 -7.92
CA SER A 478 5.45 -22.27 -7.31
C SER A 478 4.11 -21.62 -7.67
N GLN A 479 4.05 -20.29 -7.76
CA GLN A 479 2.85 -19.57 -8.20
C GLN A 479 2.50 -19.91 -9.65
N ALA A 480 3.49 -19.89 -10.54
CA ALA A 480 3.29 -20.22 -11.96
C ALA A 480 2.82 -21.67 -12.14
N LEU A 481 3.50 -22.63 -11.49
CA LEU A 481 3.12 -24.04 -11.56
C LEU A 481 1.73 -24.30 -10.97
N HIS A 482 1.33 -23.56 -9.92
CA HIS A 482 0.01 -23.70 -9.34
C HIS A 482 -1.12 -23.21 -10.26
N LEU A 483 -0.91 -22.15 -11.03
CA LEU A 483 -1.92 -21.68 -11.99
C LEU A 483 -2.04 -22.63 -13.19
N LEU A 484 -0.91 -23.14 -13.68
CA LEU A 484 -0.88 -24.02 -14.85
C LEU A 484 -1.43 -25.41 -14.55
N ASN A 485 -0.97 -26.03 -13.45
CA ASN A 485 -1.23 -27.45 -13.17
C ASN A 485 -2.22 -27.66 -12.01
N GLY A 486 -2.59 -26.61 -11.29
CA GLY A 486 -3.41 -26.73 -10.09
C GLY A 486 -4.91 -26.73 -10.36
N ASP A 487 -5.65 -27.21 -9.36
CA ASP A 487 -7.13 -27.16 -9.31
C ASP A 487 -7.71 -25.74 -9.38
N THR A 488 -6.89 -24.69 -9.28
CA THR A 488 -7.38 -23.31 -9.18
C THR A 488 -7.99 -22.81 -10.49
N THR A 489 -7.47 -23.20 -11.65
CA THR A 489 -7.99 -22.75 -12.95
C THR A 489 -8.86 -23.83 -13.59
N ASN A 490 -8.29 -24.99 -13.92
CA ASN A 490 -8.97 -26.09 -14.62
C ASN A 490 -10.27 -26.54 -13.93
N LYS A 491 -10.20 -26.86 -12.65
CA LYS A 491 -11.38 -27.32 -11.90
C LYS A 491 -12.45 -26.24 -11.79
N ARG A 492 -12.05 -24.97 -11.75
CA ARG A 492 -13.01 -23.86 -11.68
C ARG A 492 -13.70 -23.60 -13.00
N ILE A 493 -13.00 -23.72 -14.12
CA ILE A 493 -13.61 -23.65 -15.45
C ILE A 493 -14.68 -24.73 -15.57
N ALA A 494 -14.33 -25.98 -15.27
CA ALA A 494 -15.26 -27.12 -15.32
C ALA A 494 -16.46 -26.98 -14.35
N GLN A 495 -16.24 -26.44 -13.14
CA GLN A 495 -17.31 -26.19 -12.17
C GLN A 495 -18.23 -25.04 -12.56
N GLY A 496 -17.66 -23.98 -13.14
CA GLY A 496 -18.36 -22.78 -13.57
C GLY A 496 -19.29 -23.02 -14.75
N LYS A 497 -18.90 -23.92 -15.65
CA LYS A 497 -19.67 -24.27 -16.86
C LYS A 497 -19.98 -23.07 -17.75
N VAL A 498 -19.14 -22.03 -17.70
CA VAL A 498 -19.34 -20.79 -18.47
C VAL A 498 -19.46 -21.11 -19.95
N ILE A 499 -18.53 -21.90 -20.50
CA ILE A 499 -18.51 -22.30 -21.91
C ILE A 499 -19.75 -23.12 -22.26
N SER A 500 -19.99 -24.22 -21.54
CA SER A 500 -21.09 -25.13 -21.85
C SER A 500 -22.47 -24.45 -21.69
N ASN A 501 -22.62 -23.48 -20.80
CA ASN A 501 -23.85 -22.68 -20.69
C ASN A 501 -24.03 -21.76 -21.90
N ARG A 502 -22.97 -21.08 -22.37
CA ARG A 502 -23.03 -20.20 -23.55
C ARG A 502 -23.31 -20.97 -24.84
N LEU A 503 -22.72 -22.16 -24.99
CA LEU A 503 -23.03 -23.07 -26.10
C LEU A 503 -24.50 -23.52 -26.07
N LYS A 504 -25.07 -23.83 -24.89
CA LYS A 504 -26.50 -24.15 -24.73
C LYS A 504 -27.42 -22.97 -25.01
N GLU A 505 -26.96 -21.76 -24.74
CA GLU A 505 -27.65 -20.51 -25.11
C GLU A 505 -27.57 -20.21 -26.62
N GLY A 506 -26.85 -21.03 -27.39
CA GLY A 506 -26.75 -20.92 -28.85
C GLY A 506 -25.68 -19.94 -29.33
N MET A 507 -24.78 -19.48 -28.46
CA MET A 507 -23.68 -18.60 -28.85
C MET A 507 -22.65 -19.35 -29.69
N LYS A 508 -22.15 -18.68 -30.73
CA LYS A 508 -21.12 -19.23 -31.62
C LYS A 508 -19.74 -19.14 -30.97
N PRO A 509 -18.78 -20.03 -31.32
CA PRO A 509 -17.44 -20.01 -30.72
C PRO A 509 -16.74 -18.65 -30.76
N HIS A 510 -16.87 -17.89 -31.85
CA HIS A 510 -16.27 -16.55 -31.95
C HIS A 510 -16.88 -15.54 -30.98
N GLU A 511 -18.19 -15.61 -30.71
CA GLU A 511 -18.88 -14.74 -29.75
C GLU A 511 -18.49 -15.11 -28.30
N ILE A 512 -18.24 -16.40 -28.05
CA ILE A 512 -17.75 -16.89 -26.77
C ILE A 512 -16.32 -16.38 -26.53
N ILE A 513 -15.42 -16.46 -27.51
CA ILE A 513 -14.06 -15.90 -27.41
C ILE A 513 -14.12 -14.40 -27.07
N GLU A 514 -14.96 -13.62 -27.76
CA GLU A 514 -15.14 -12.20 -27.48
C GLU A 514 -15.63 -11.95 -26.04
N GLU A 515 -16.58 -12.75 -25.56
CA GLU A 515 -17.03 -12.68 -24.16
C GLU A 515 -15.91 -13.01 -23.17
N LEU A 516 -15.11 -14.05 -23.43
CA LEU A 516 -13.99 -14.43 -22.56
C LEU A 516 -12.93 -13.33 -22.48
N TYR A 517 -12.64 -12.66 -23.60
CA TYR A 517 -11.74 -11.52 -23.63
C TYR A 517 -12.27 -10.33 -22.82
N LEU A 518 -13.55 -9.98 -22.96
CA LEU A 518 -14.16 -8.92 -22.15
C LEU A 518 -14.17 -9.29 -20.65
N ARG A 519 -14.44 -10.57 -20.35
CA ARG A 519 -14.46 -11.10 -18.98
C ARG A 519 -13.09 -11.11 -18.31
N CYS A 520 -12.02 -11.45 -19.03
CA CYS A 520 -10.67 -11.59 -18.46
C CYS A 520 -9.84 -10.31 -18.56
N PHE A 521 -9.95 -9.60 -19.69
CA PHE A 521 -9.10 -8.47 -20.06
C PHE A 521 -9.84 -7.15 -20.23
N SER A 522 -11.17 -7.16 -20.20
CA SER A 522 -11.98 -5.93 -20.34
C SER A 522 -11.80 -5.22 -21.69
N ARG A 523 -11.42 -5.99 -22.72
CA ARG A 523 -11.27 -5.57 -24.10
C ARG A 523 -11.75 -6.66 -25.04
N GLU A 524 -11.90 -6.33 -26.32
CA GLU A 524 -12.13 -7.32 -27.37
C GLU A 524 -10.80 -7.97 -27.81
N PRO A 525 -10.85 -9.20 -28.38
CA PRO A 525 -9.67 -9.79 -29.00
C PRO A 525 -9.25 -8.97 -30.21
N ARG A 526 -7.95 -8.75 -30.39
CA ARG A 526 -7.42 -8.15 -31.62
C ARG A 526 -7.66 -9.09 -32.78
N ALA A 527 -7.74 -8.56 -34.01
CA ALA A 527 -8.01 -9.36 -35.20
C ALA A 527 -7.11 -10.60 -35.33
N ALA A 528 -5.80 -10.43 -35.14
CA ALA A 528 -4.83 -11.54 -35.19
C ALA A 528 -5.01 -12.55 -34.03
N GLU A 529 -5.39 -12.09 -32.84
CA GLU A 529 -5.68 -13.00 -31.71
C GLU A 529 -6.93 -13.84 -32.02
N LYS A 530 -7.99 -13.20 -32.51
CA LYS A 530 -9.25 -13.86 -32.88
C LYS A 530 -9.06 -14.88 -33.99
N GLU A 531 -8.33 -14.52 -35.04
CA GLU A 531 -8.05 -15.41 -36.17
C GLU A 531 -7.27 -16.65 -35.73
N ASN A 532 -6.18 -16.47 -34.96
CA ASN A 532 -5.36 -17.58 -34.47
C ASN A 532 -6.15 -18.52 -33.54
N LEU A 533 -6.98 -17.97 -32.65
CA LEU A 533 -7.78 -18.77 -31.72
C LEU A 533 -8.88 -19.56 -32.45
N LEU A 534 -9.53 -18.95 -33.44
CA LEU A 534 -10.52 -19.66 -34.26
C LEU A 534 -9.89 -20.75 -35.10
N ALA A 535 -8.69 -20.53 -35.64
CA ALA A 535 -7.96 -21.54 -36.40
C ALA A 535 -7.52 -22.74 -35.54
N SER A 536 -7.34 -22.55 -34.23
CA SER A 536 -6.99 -23.64 -33.30
C SER A 536 -8.18 -24.48 -32.80
N LEU A 537 -9.42 -24.08 -33.08
CA LEU A 537 -10.61 -24.75 -32.59
C LEU A 537 -11.11 -25.81 -33.57
N ASP A 538 -11.43 -26.99 -33.04
CA ASP A 538 -12.35 -27.91 -33.71
C ASP A 538 -13.78 -27.37 -33.60
N LEU A 539 -14.33 -26.89 -34.71
CA LEU A 539 -15.65 -26.30 -34.74
C LEU A 539 -16.78 -27.33 -34.62
N GLU A 540 -16.52 -28.62 -34.82
CA GLU A 540 -17.50 -29.69 -34.65
C GLU A 540 -17.68 -30.07 -33.16
N ASN A 541 -16.61 -29.94 -32.37
CA ASN A 541 -16.64 -30.14 -30.91
C ASN A 541 -15.86 -29.04 -30.16
N PRO A 542 -16.40 -27.81 -30.09
CA PRO A 542 -15.64 -26.66 -29.63
C PRO A 542 -15.51 -26.54 -28.11
N ASP A 543 -16.18 -27.38 -27.31
CA ASP A 543 -16.26 -27.24 -25.84
C ASP A 543 -14.87 -27.31 -25.18
N GLU A 544 -14.11 -28.38 -25.45
CA GLU A 544 -12.75 -28.58 -24.90
C GLU A 544 -11.78 -27.48 -25.34
N GLY A 545 -11.78 -27.14 -26.63
CA GLY A 545 -10.92 -26.08 -27.15
C GLY A 545 -11.25 -24.69 -26.57
N LEU A 546 -12.53 -24.40 -26.32
CA LEU A 546 -12.95 -23.15 -25.67
C LEU A 546 -12.58 -23.12 -24.17
N GLU A 547 -12.62 -24.27 -23.48
CA GLU A 547 -12.12 -24.38 -22.10
C GLU A 547 -10.59 -24.17 -22.05
N ASP A 548 -9.83 -24.72 -23.00
CA ASP A 548 -8.38 -24.51 -23.13
C ASP A 548 -8.04 -23.04 -23.39
N ILE A 549 -8.79 -22.37 -24.27
CA ILE A 549 -8.66 -20.92 -24.49
C ILE A 549 -8.93 -20.17 -23.18
N PHE A 550 -10.00 -20.51 -22.46
CA PHE A 550 -10.31 -19.84 -21.20
C PHE A 550 -9.20 -20.05 -20.16
N TRP A 551 -8.66 -21.26 -20.06
CA TRP A 551 -7.51 -21.56 -19.21
C TRP A 551 -6.28 -20.73 -19.62
N ALA A 552 -5.98 -20.62 -20.92
CA ALA A 552 -4.85 -19.85 -21.42
C ALA A 552 -4.98 -18.36 -21.08
N LEU A 553 -6.19 -17.80 -21.18
CA LEU A 553 -6.47 -16.41 -20.80
C LEU A 553 -6.21 -16.17 -19.31
N LEU A 554 -6.70 -17.04 -18.42
CA LEU A 554 -6.51 -16.93 -16.96
C LEU A 554 -5.04 -17.10 -16.53
N ASN A 555 -4.24 -17.83 -17.30
CA ASN A 555 -2.81 -18.04 -17.06
C ASN A 555 -1.90 -17.00 -17.74
N SER A 556 -2.47 -16.10 -18.53
CA SER A 556 -1.70 -15.09 -19.24
C SER A 556 -1.14 -14.02 -18.31
N LYS A 557 -0.03 -13.39 -18.72
CA LYS A 557 0.53 -12.23 -18.01
C LYS A 557 -0.47 -11.07 -17.97
N GLU A 558 -1.29 -10.90 -19.00
CA GLU A 558 -2.31 -9.84 -19.06
C GLU A 558 -3.39 -10.01 -17.98
N PHE A 559 -3.73 -11.26 -17.62
CA PHE A 559 -4.64 -11.55 -16.52
C PHE A 559 -3.98 -11.35 -15.15
N ILE A 560 -2.79 -11.91 -14.95
CA ILE A 560 -2.13 -11.97 -13.63
C ILE A 560 -1.57 -10.61 -13.18
N PHE A 561 -1.25 -9.72 -14.14
CA PHE A 561 -0.71 -8.40 -13.86
C PHE A 561 -1.74 -7.29 -14.14
N ASN A 562 -1.76 -6.30 -13.24
CA ASN A 562 -2.35 -5.00 -13.50
C ASN A 562 -1.31 -4.13 -14.24
N HIS A 563 -1.67 -3.52 -15.35
CA HIS A 563 -0.73 -2.99 -16.34
C HIS A 563 -1.05 -1.58 -16.81
#